data_AF-A0A7S2A1T1-F1
#
_entry.id   AF-A0A7S2A1T1-F1
#
_cell.length_a   1.000
_cell.length_b   1.000
_cell.length_c   1.000
_cell.angle_alpha   90.00
_cell.angle_beta   90.00
_cell.angle_gamma   90.00
#
_symmetry.space_group_name_H-M   'P 1'
#
loop_
_entity.id
_entity.type
_entity.pdbx_description
1 polymer ?
#
loop_
_entity_poly.entity_id
_entity_poly.type
_entity_poly.pdbx_seq_one_letter_code
_entity_poly.pdbx_strand_id
1 'polypeptide(L)'
;VPFASNSLYDWGDAMNTGTYGSMQIHVPSYGEVLFGVNRWARNDPKIDIGIGNQPTGHPDWTFADNSDIYTLKKLSVLVSKEDNIDPAVFAPNNKAVGTADTEGYKLVYDLPVATQATYGTSLVPYHVDYHKSVGTFERIAYYIELDDNWLWVSMNAFTDDASKIGVPTFASGAIFQQAVEDVNVFSSLAGMEASGITGNIEFWPNDYSTQNVKGIPNASDDAYDFGDIMRTTGDHGSMQIHNTAKGMTIFAYNNWNSNRVGAIGIGPNVVGEPDWTFADNAGQYTTKRIQVFVK
;
A
#
# COMPACT_ATOMS: atom_id res chain seq x y z
N VAL A 1 34.89 6.03 0.86
CA VAL A 1 33.89 6.90 1.54
C VAL A 1 34.65 8.13 2.07
N PRO A 2 34.08 9.36 2.11
CA PRO A 2 34.80 10.53 2.64
C PRO A 2 35.43 10.23 4.01
N PHE A 3 36.66 10.71 4.23
CA PHE A 3 37.43 10.54 5.47
C PHE A 3 37.74 9.10 5.90
N ALA A 4 37.39 8.09 5.09
CA ALA A 4 37.76 6.70 5.32
C ALA A 4 39.26 6.46 5.10
N SER A 5 39.83 5.56 5.88
CA SER A 5 41.22 5.16 5.83
C SER A 5 41.37 3.80 5.18
N ASN A 6 42.46 3.62 4.41
CA ASN A 6 42.86 2.29 3.93
C ASN A 6 43.81 1.58 4.92
N SER A 7 44.21 2.23 6.01
CA SER A 7 45.20 1.73 6.97
C SER A 7 44.67 1.57 8.39
N LEU A 8 43.42 1.97 8.64
CA LEU A 8 42.72 1.81 9.91
C LEU A 8 41.36 1.18 9.64
N TYR A 9 40.85 0.41 10.58
CA TYR A 9 39.44 0.04 10.60
C TYR A 9 38.59 1.28 10.95
N ASP A 10 37.72 1.65 10.03
CA ASP A 10 36.78 2.75 10.15
C ASP A 10 35.47 2.47 9.37
N TRP A 11 35.09 3.32 8.41
CA TRP A 11 33.88 3.16 7.61
C TRP A 11 34.21 2.99 6.13
N GLY A 12 33.54 2.04 5.50
CA GLY A 12 33.82 1.70 4.11
C GLY A 12 34.92 0.65 3.95
N ASP A 13 35.35 0.01 5.04
CA ASP A 13 36.13 -1.21 5.01
C ASP A 13 35.39 -2.36 4.30
N ALA A 14 36.16 -3.29 3.74
CA ALA A 14 35.62 -4.47 3.09
C ALA A 14 35.13 -5.50 4.12
N MET A 15 33.91 -6.00 3.92
CA MET A 15 33.43 -7.19 4.62
C MET A 15 34.26 -8.40 4.19
N ASN A 16 34.80 -9.12 5.18
CA ASN A 16 35.49 -10.39 4.98
C ASN A 16 34.75 -11.52 5.69
N THR A 17 34.96 -12.76 5.25
CA THR A 17 34.43 -13.93 5.93
C THR A 17 35.10 -14.10 7.30
N GLY A 18 34.34 -14.52 8.32
CA GLY A 18 34.86 -14.72 9.67
C GLY A 18 33.81 -14.65 10.76
N THR A 19 34.28 -14.65 12.02
CA THR A 19 33.44 -14.70 13.23
C THR A 19 33.50 -13.40 14.04
N TYR A 20 33.80 -12.26 13.42
CA TYR A 20 33.96 -11.00 14.15
C TYR A 20 32.61 -10.38 14.55
N GLY A 21 31.79 -9.98 13.58
CA GLY A 21 30.56 -9.22 13.80
C GLY A 21 30.84 -7.75 14.13
N SER A 22 30.12 -6.81 13.48
CA SER A 22 30.23 -5.37 13.71
C SER A 22 28.90 -4.64 13.47
N MET A 23 28.57 -3.72 14.37
CA MET A 23 27.39 -2.85 14.36
C MET A 23 27.92 -1.49 14.75
N GLN A 24 28.00 -0.63 13.75
CA GLN A 24 28.63 0.66 13.88
C GLN A 24 27.74 1.68 13.17
N ILE A 25 27.70 2.89 13.71
CA ILE A 25 27.06 4.01 13.04
C ILE A 25 28.07 5.12 12.92
N HIS A 26 28.19 5.65 11.71
CA HIS A 26 29.18 6.63 11.31
C HIS A 26 28.49 7.86 10.73
N VAL A 27 29.14 9.01 10.82
CA VAL A 27 28.83 10.23 10.07
C VAL A 27 30.04 10.56 9.19
N PRO A 28 30.18 9.91 8.03
CA PRO A 28 31.40 9.99 7.24
C PRO A 28 31.77 11.41 6.82
N SER A 29 30.78 12.29 6.63
CA SER A 29 31.03 13.71 6.27
C SER A 29 31.80 14.50 7.33
N TYR A 30 31.81 14.04 8.58
CA TYR A 30 32.53 14.67 9.69
C TYR A 30 33.71 13.83 10.18
N GLY A 31 33.93 12.64 9.60
CA GLY A 31 34.95 11.72 10.08
C GLY A 31 34.65 11.16 11.47
N GLU A 32 33.37 10.93 11.78
CA GLU A 32 32.91 10.57 13.13
C GLU A 32 32.27 9.18 13.18
N VAL A 33 32.64 8.42 14.21
CA VAL A 33 31.93 7.25 14.68
C VAL A 33 30.99 7.69 15.79
N LEU A 34 29.69 7.41 15.67
CA LEU A 34 28.72 7.68 16.74
C LEU A 34 28.80 6.61 17.82
N PHE A 35 28.79 5.35 17.42
CA PHE A 35 29.12 4.23 18.30
C PHE A 35 29.61 3.02 17.50
N GLY A 36 30.34 2.14 18.19
CA GLY A 36 30.74 0.83 17.69
C GLY A 36 30.44 -0.24 18.73
N VAL A 37 29.87 -1.36 18.27
CA VAL A 37 29.82 -2.64 18.98
C VAL A 37 30.39 -3.66 18.02
N ASN A 38 31.51 -4.30 18.37
CA ASN A 38 32.20 -5.24 17.48
C ASN A 38 32.57 -6.52 18.23
N ARG A 39 33.01 -7.56 17.50
CA ARG A 39 33.53 -8.82 18.04
C ARG A 39 32.50 -9.71 18.75
N TRP A 40 31.19 -9.44 18.62
CA TRP A 40 30.15 -10.21 19.33
C TRP A 40 29.95 -11.64 18.82
N ALA A 41 30.44 -11.98 17.63
CA ALA A 41 30.21 -13.29 17.01
C ALA A 41 31.29 -14.32 17.37
N ARG A 42 32.25 -13.96 18.23
CA ARG A 42 33.26 -14.88 18.78
C ARG A 42 32.77 -15.48 20.10
N ASN A 43 33.23 -16.70 20.41
CA ASN A 43 33.10 -17.30 21.74
C ASN A 43 34.10 -16.68 22.74
N ASP A 44 34.12 -15.35 22.84
CA ASP A 44 35.03 -14.56 23.66
C ASP A 44 34.26 -13.86 24.79
N PRO A 45 34.78 -13.83 26.03
CA PRO A 45 34.16 -13.03 27.10
C PRO A 45 34.14 -11.51 26.83
N LYS A 46 34.98 -11.00 25.92
CA LYS A 46 35.11 -9.57 25.64
C LYS A 46 34.65 -9.22 24.24
N ILE A 47 34.04 -8.04 24.13
CA ILE A 47 33.63 -7.41 22.88
C ILE A 47 34.25 -6.01 22.82
N ASP A 48 34.29 -5.41 21.64
CA ASP A 48 34.78 -4.04 21.49
C ASP A 48 33.60 -3.08 21.49
N ILE A 49 33.59 -2.10 22.39
CA ILE A 49 32.49 -1.14 22.50
C ILE A 49 32.97 0.29 22.71
N GLY A 50 32.26 1.24 22.11
CA GLY A 50 32.50 2.65 22.40
C GLY A 50 31.51 3.60 21.76
N ILE A 51 31.57 4.85 22.20
CA ILE A 51 30.76 5.98 21.74
C ILE A 51 31.74 7.06 21.29
N GLY A 52 31.51 7.66 20.13
CA GLY A 52 32.47 8.57 19.52
C GLY A 52 33.63 7.84 18.82
N ASN A 53 34.57 8.59 18.28
CA ASN A 53 35.84 8.07 17.77
C ASN A 53 36.70 7.50 18.90
N GLN A 54 37.32 6.35 18.68
CA GLN A 54 38.31 5.81 19.62
C GLN A 54 39.52 6.77 19.73
N PRO A 55 39.94 7.19 20.94
CA PRO A 55 41.06 8.14 21.10
C PRO A 55 42.40 7.61 20.61
N THR A 56 42.60 6.29 20.67
CA THR A 56 43.82 5.60 20.27
C THR A 56 43.45 4.27 19.63
N GLY A 57 44.00 3.97 18.45
CA GLY A 57 43.69 2.74 17.72
C GLY A 57 42.79 3.00 16.51
N HIS A 58 41.79 2.15 16.33
CA HIS A 58 40.88 2.20 15.19
C HIS A 58 39.65 3.05 15.52
N PRO A 59 39.31 4.07 14.70
CA PRO A 59 38.21 4.99 15.02
C PRO A 59 36.89 4.32 15.38
N ASP A 60 36.57 3.19 14.76
CA ASP A 60 35.34 2.40 14.93
C ASP A 60 35.32 1.45 16.14
N TRP A 61 36.35 1.55 16.99
CA TRP A 61 36.60 0.69 18.15
C TRP A 61 36.95 -0.76 17.80
N THR A 62 37.23 -1.10 16.54
CA THR A 62 37.68 -2.45 16.19
C THR A 62 38.96 -2.82 16.95
N PHE A 63 38.98 -4.00 17.55
CA PHE A 63 40.05 -4.54 18.42
C PHE A 63 40.25 -3.83 19.76
N ALA A 64 39.29 -3.02 20.23
CA ALA A 64 39.43 -2.33 21.51
C ALA A 64 39.48 -3.25 22.74
N ASP A 65 38.86 -4.44 22.68
CA ASP A 65 38.86 -5.46 23.75
C ASP A 65 38.49 -4.91 25.14
N ASN A 66 37.55 -3.97 25.18
CA ASN A 66 37.36 -3.08 26.32
C ASN A 66 36.02 -3.26 27.04
N SER A 67 35.17 -4.22 26.65
CA SER A 67 33.85 -4.33 27.27
C SER A 67 33.87 -4.66 28.76
N ASP A 68 34.94 -5.25 29.28
CA ASP A 68 35.12 -5.62 30.68
C ASP A 68 35.37 -4.42 31.60
N ILE A 69 35.85 -3.28 31.07
CA ILE A 69 36.10 -2.07 31.87
C ILE A 69 34.80 -1.38 32.29
N TYR A 70 33.69 -1.68 31.61
CA TYR A 70 32.37 -1.12 31.92
C TYR A 70 31.61 -2.06 32.84
N THR A 71 30.96 -1.53 33.86
CA THR A 71 30.12 -2.31 34.80
C THR A 71 28.67 -2.41 34.34
N LEU A 72 28.20 -1.46 33.53
CA LEU A 72 26.88 -1.46 32.89
C LEU A 72 27.06 -1.26 31.38
N LYS A 73 26.47 -2.15 30.59
CA LYS A 73 26.39 -2.04 29.12
C LYS A 73 24.94 -2.23 28.72
N LYS A 74 24.32 -1.23 28.10
CA LYS A 74 22.94 -1.30 27.63
C LYS A 74 22.86 -0.70 26.24
N LEU A 75 22.58 -1.55 25.25
CA LEU A 75 22.12 -1.11 23.95
C LEU A 75 20.59 -1.16 23.95
N SER A 76 19.96 -0.04 23.60
CA SER A 76 18.52 0.01 23.37
C SER A 76 18.30 0.46 21.95
N VAL A 77 17.74 -0.42 21.14
CA VAL A 77 17.29 -0.09 19.79
C VAL A 77 15.85 0.37 19.92
N LEU A 78 15.65 1.67 19.72
CA LEU A 78 14.34 2.29 19.74
C LEU A 78 13.97 2.56 18.28
N VAL A 79 12.78 2.16 17.90
CA VAL A 79 12.16 2.64 16.67
C VAL A 79 11.25 3.79 17.06
N SER A 80 11.18 4.81 16.20
CA SER A 80 10.04 5.72 16.22
C SER A 80 8.81 4.84 16.09
N LYS A 81 8.01 4.76 17.16
CA LYS A 81 6.61 4.41 17.00
C LYS A 81 6.07 5.58 16.18
N GLU A 82 5.79 5.39 14.89
CA GLU A 82 4.72 6.19 14.29
C GLU A 82 3.59 6.12 15.33
N ASP A 83 3.25 7.26 15.92
CA ASP A 83 2.22 7.37 16.96
C ASP A 83 1.15 6.35 16.67
N ASN A 84 0.76 5.54 17.68
CA ASN A 84 -0.28 4.50 17.63
C ASN A 84 -0.89 4.36 16.24
N ILE A 85 -0.71 3.21 15.56
CA ILE A 85 -1.33 2.82 14.28
C ILE A 85 -2.86 2.97 14.33
N ASP A 86 -3.29 4.21 14.47
CA ASP A 86 -4.55 4.78 14.17
C ASP A 86 -4.36 5.13 12.71
N PRO A 87 -5.15 4.55 11.82
CA PRO A 87 -4.95 4.72 10.40
C PRO A 87 -4.81 6.22 10.10
N ALA A 88 -3.70 6.61 9.48
CA ALA A 88 -3.27 8.01 9.42
C ALA A 88 -4.46 8.88 8.99
N VAL A 89 -4.75 9.95 9.75
CA VAL A 89 -5.75 10.94 9.34
C VAL A 89 -5.29 11.46 8.00
N PHE A 90 -6.04 11.10 6.96
CA PHE A 90 -5.63 11.38 5.61
C PHE A 90 -5.74 12.88 5.35
N ALA A 91 -4.63 13.47 4.94
CA ALA A 91 -4.64 14.65 4.10
C ALA A 91 -4.28 14.16 2.68
N PRO A 92 -5.25 13.93 1.77
CA PRO A 92 -4.96 13.57 0.39
C PRO A 92 -4.00 14.58 -0.18
N ASN A 93 -2.75 14.21 -0.41
CA ASN A 93 -1.63 15.00 -0.96
C ASN A 93 -2.07 16.31 -1.66
N ASN A 94 -2.50 17.33 -0.91
CA ASN A 94 -3.22 18.52 -1.37
C ASN A 94 -4.20 18.44 -2.59
N LYS A 95 -4.57 17.25 -3.10
CA LYS A 95 -5.33 17.11 -4.37
C LYS A 95 -6.83 16.95 -4.17
N ALA A 96 -7.27 16.30 -3.09
CA ALA A 96 -8.70 16.23 -2.73
C ALA A 96 -9.09 17.28 -1.66
N VAL A 97 -8.39 18.43 -1.64
CA VAL A 97 -8.57 19.49 -0.64
C VAL A 97 -9.97 20.09 -0.74
N GLY A 98 -10.77 19.87 0.31
CA GLY A 98 -11.73 20.88 0.73
C GLY A 98 -13.19 20.47 0.90
N THR A 99 -13.55 19.19 0.92
CA THR A 99 -14.95 18.78 1.11
C THR A 99 -15.18 18.15 2.49
N ALA A 100 -16.29 18.47 3.13
CA ALA A 100 -16.65 17.97 4.46
C ALA A 100 -16.71 16.42 4.55
N ASP A 101 -16.80 15.74 3.40
CA ASP A 101 -16.89 14.30 3.30
C ASP A 101 -15.56 13.58 3.55
N THR A 102 -14.40 14.24 3.42
CA THR A 102 -13.08 13.60 3.66
C THR A 102 -12.65 13.65 5.13
N GLU A 103 -13.35 14.43 5.97
CA GLU A 103 -12.99 14.61 7.38
C GLU A 103 -13.33 13.37 8.22
N GLY A 104 -12.35 12.93 9.03
CA GLY A 104 -12.49 11.81 9.97
C GLY A 104 -12.19 10.43 9.37
N TYR A 105 -11.91 10.34 8.07
CA TYR A 105 -11.45 9.11 7.45
C TYR A 105 -10.00 8.79 7.80
N LYS A 106 -9.73 7.50 7.95
CA LYS A 106 -8.44 6.96 8.37
C LYS A 106 -7.95 5.95 7.34
N LEU A 107 -6.69 6.05 6.92
CA LEU A 107 -6.07 5.20 5.90
C LEU A 107 -5.91 3.73 6.34
N VAL A 108 -6.59 2.78 5.72
CA VAL A 108 -6.40 1.34 5.99
C VAL A 108 -5.37 0.70 5.08
N TYR A 109 -5.47 0.96 3.78
CA TYR A 109 -4.60 0.37 2.76
C TYR A 109 -4.02 1.44 1.84
N ASP A 110 -2.74 1.33 1.48
CA ASP A 110 -2.12 2.07 0.37
C ASP A 110 -1.46 1.08 -0.60
N LEU A 111 -1.96 1.02 -1.82
CA LEU A 111 -1.45 0.17 -2.89
C LEU A 111 -0.92 1.01 -4.06
N PRO A 112 0.39 1.05 -4.31
CA PRO A 112 0.88 1.35 -5.65
C PRO A 112 0.51 0.18 -6.57
N VAL A 113 -0.26 0.48 -7.61
CA VAL A 113 -0.76 -0.54 -8.53
C VAL A 113 0.39 -0.98 -9.45
N ALA A 114 0.62 -2.27 -9.58
CA ALA A 114 1.61 -2.80 -10.52
C ALA A 114 1.07 -2.82 -11.96
N THR A 115 1.96 -2.74 -12.95
CA THR A 115 1.55 -2.95 -14.35
C THR A 115 1.03 -4.36 -14.59
N GLN A 116 1.67 -5.37 -13.98
CA GLN A 116 1.25 -6.77 -13.97
C GLN A 116 1.29 -7.28 -12.54
N ALA A 117 0.27 -8.05 -12.14
CA ALA A 117 0.13 -8.56 -10.79
C ALA A 117 -0.19 -10.07 -10.79
N THR A 118 0.11 -10.73 -9.67
CA THR A 118 -0.13 -12.17 -9.46
C THR A 118 -0.92 -12.43 -8.18
N TYR A 119 -1.91 -11.60 -7.84
CA TYR A 119 -2.58 -11.70 -6.54
C TYR A 119 -3.50 -12.92 -6.38
N GLY A 120 -3.63 -13.76 -7.42
CA GLY A 120 -4.27 -15.07 -7.33
C GLY A 120 -3.44 -16.08 -6.55
N THR A 121 -2.11 -15.88 -6.48
CA THR A 121 -1.16 -16.77 -5.79
C THR A 121 -0.21 -16.03 -4.84
N SER A 122 -0.17 -14.70 -4.90
CA SER A 122 0.71 -13.84 -4.11
C SER A 122 -0.11 -12.88 -3.22
N LEU A 123 0.48 -12.44 -2.12
CA LEU A 123 -0.12 -11.36 -1.31
C LEU A 123 -0.12 -10.05 -2.11
N VAL A 124 -1.14 -9.22 -1.88
CA VAL A 124 -1.19 -7.86 -2.41
C VAL A 124 -0.12 -7.03 -1.69
N PRO A 125 0.81 -6.37 -2.42
CA PRO A 125 1.95 -5.67 -1.83
C PRO A 125 1.56 -4.26 -1.39
N TYR A 126 0.64 -4.15 -0.43
CA TYR A 126 0.30 -2.87 0.17
C TYR A 126 1.54 -2.23 0.83
N HIS A 127 1.78 -0.95 0.54
CA HIS A 127 2.78 -0.13 1.24
C HIS A 127 2.34 0.20 2.67
N VAL A 128 1.03 0.41 2.85
CA VAL A 128 0.39 0.56 4.16
C VAL A 128 -0.69 -0.50 4.27
N ASP A 129 -0.66 -1.25 5.37
CA ASP A 129 -1.71 -2.21 5.72
C ASP A 129 -1.99 -2.13 7.23
N TYR A 130 -3.09 -1.46 7.59
CA TYR A 130 -3.52 -1.28 8.97
C TYR A 130 -4.82 -2.01 9.30
N HIS A 131 -5.31 -2.95 8.47
CA HIS A 131 -6.61 -3.59 8.69
C HIS A 131 -6.76 -4.27 10.07
N LYS A 132 -5.67 -4.79 10.62
CA LYS A 132 -5.66 -5.43 11.95
C LYS A 132 -5.86 -4.45 13.11
N SER A 133 -5.62 -3.16 12.86
CA SER A 133 -5.76 -2.08 13.83
C SER A 133 -7.09 -1.32 13.68
N VAL A 134 -7.86 -1.61 12.63
CA VAL A 134 -9.15 -0.97 12.38
C VAL A 134 -10.17 -1.45 13.41
N GLY A 135 -10.78 -0.49 14.12
CA GLY A 135 -11.92 -0.74 15.00
C GLY A 135 -13.24 -0.85 14.22
N THR A 136 -14.35 -0.53 14.85
CA THR A 136 -15.63 -0.39 14.14
C THR A 136 -15.60 0.81 13.19
N PHE A 137 -16.24 0.68 12.04
CA PHE A 137 -16.39 1.75 11.06
C PHE A 137 -17.79 1.69 10.43
N GLU A 138 -18.30 2.84 10.00
CA GLU A 138 -19.61 3.00 9.37
C GLU A 138 -19.51 3.44 7.92
N ARG A 139 -18.34 3.93 7.50
CA ARG A 139 -18.08 4.32 6.11
C ARG A 139 -16.82 3.69 5.56
N ILE A 140 -16.81 3.46 4.25
CA ILE A 140 -15.63 3.06 3.47
C ILE A 140 -15.41 4.11 2.38
N ALA A 141 -14.16 4.45 2.09
CA ALA A 141 -13.81 5.30 0.96
C ALA A 141 -12.58 4.78 0.20
N TYR A 142 -12.51 5.15 -1.07
CA TYR A 142 -11.41 4.84 -1.97
C TYR A 142 -10.88 6.13 -2.58
N TYR A 143 -9.55 6.30 -2.54
CA TYR A 143 -8.85 7.30 -3.34
C TYR A 143 -8.06 6.60 -4.45
N ILE A 144 -8.28 7.03 -5.68
CA ILE A 144 -7.62 6.50 -6.87
C ILE A 144 -6.85 7.64 -7.53
N GLU A 145 -5.57 7.41 -7.82
CA GLU A 145 -4.73 8.36 -8.55
C GLU A 145 -4.13 7.68 -9.77
N LEU A 146 -4.32 8.29 -10.94
CA LEU A 146 -3.79 7.88 -12.24
C LEU A 146 -3.13 9.11 -12.89
N ASP A 147 -1.82 9.24 -12.70
CA ASP A 147 -1.02 10.43 -13.05
C ASP A 147 -1.62 11.74 -12.49
N ASP A 148 -2.08 12.64 -13.35
CA ASP A 148 -2.69 13.91 -12.96
C ASP A 148 -4.17 13.76 -12.56
N ASN A 149 -4.80 12.62 -12.89
CA ASN A 149 -6.20 12.38 -12.60
C ASN A 149 -6.39 11.70 -11.24
N TRP A 150 -7.44 12.08 -10.54
CA TRP A 150 -7.78 11.47 -9.27
C TRP A 150 -9.29 11.35 -9.04
N LEU A 151 -9.65 10.46 -8.14
CA LEU A 151 -11.01 10.21 -7.69
C LEU A 151 -11.01 9.90 -6.19
N TRP A 152 -11.94 10.52 -5.47
CA TRP A 152 -12.38 10.09 -4.15
C TRP A 152 -13.82 9.58 -4.27
N VAL A 153 -14.08 8.37 -3.79
CA VAL A 153 -15.44 7.82 -3.67
C VAL A 153 -15.65 7.25 -2.28
N SER A 154 -16.72 7.67 -1.61
CA SER A 154 -17.08 7.22 -0.27
C SER A 154 -18.50 6.68 -0.25
N MET A 155 -18.80 5.74 0.65
CA MET A 155 -20.12 5.11 0.79
C MET A 155 -20.32 4.54 2.19
N ASN A 156 -21.55 4.15 2.51
CA ASN A 156 -21.82 3.37 3.72
C ASN A 156 -21.02 2.06 3.68
N ALA A 157 -20.56 1.61 4.84
CA ALA A 157 -19.80 0.38 4.95
C ALA A 157 -20.64 -0.82 4.45
N PHE A 158 -20.16 -1.48 3.39
CA PHE A 158 -20.79 -2.67 2.81
C PHE A 158 -20.36 -3.97 3.53
N THR A 159 -19.45 -3.86 4.50
CA THR A 159 -18.96 -4.91 5.38
C THR A 159 -18.39 -4.28 6.65
N ASP A 160 -18.36 -5.02 7.75
CA ASP A 160 -17.67 -4.68 9.00
C ASP A 160 -16.25 -5.29 9.09
N ASP A 161 -15.83 -6.06 8.08
CA ASP A 161 -14.54 -6.74 8.03
C ASP A 161 -13.52 -5.93 7.23
N ALA A 162 -12.65 -5.22 7.93
CA ALA A 162 -11.59 -4.41 7.32
C ALA A 162 -10.59 -5.24 6.48
N SER A 163 -10.55 -6.57 6.60
CA SER A 163 -9.71 -7.41 5.74
C SER A 163 -10.29 -7.60 4.33
N LYS A 164 -11.54 -7.15 4.08
CA LYS A 164 -12.28 -7.35 2.83
C LYS A 164 -12.55 -6.09 2.02
N ILE A 165 -12.00 -4.95 2.45
CA ILE A 165 -12.24 -3.66 1.78
C ILE A 165 -11.15 -3.26 0.78
N GLY A 166 -10.04 -4.01 0.72
CA GLY A 166 -8.97 -3.84 -0.28
C GLY A 166 -9.27 -4.53 -1.62
N VAL A 167 -8.23 -4.74 -2.43
CA VAL A 167 -8.31 -5.54 -3.68
C VAL A 167 -8.80 -6.95 -3.36
N PRO A 168 -9.93 -7.41 -3.95
CA PRO A 168 -10.46 -8.75 -3.71
C PRO A 168 -9.48 -9.83 -4.15
N THR A 169 -9.21 -10.80 -3.27
CA THR A 169 -8.38 -11.96 -3.59
C THR A 169 -9.01 -13.24 -3.06
N PHE A 170 -8.61 -14.39 -3.58
CA PHE A 170 -9.01 -15.68 -3.01
C PHE A 170 -8.64 -15.78 -1.53
N ALA A 171 -7.50 -15.21 -1.13
CA ALA A 171 -7.05 -15.20 0.26
C ALA A 171 -7.91 -14.30 1.17
N SER A 172 -8.36 -13.14 0.68
CA SER A 172 -9.25 -12.24 1.44
C SER A 172 -10.67 -12.79 1.60
N GLY A 173 -11.12 -13.64 0.67
CA GLY A 173 -12.51 -14.08 0.60
C GLY A 173 -13.52 -12.95 0.35
N ALA A 174 -13.07 -11.77 -0.11
CA ALA A 174 -13.93 -10.66 -0.47
C ALA A 174 -14.71 -10.99 -1.74
N ILE A 175 -16.04 -11.06 -1.62
CA ILE A 175 -16.98 -11.26 -2.72
C ILE A 175 -18.20 -10.38 -2.42
N PHE A 176 -18.38 -9.32 -3.22
CA PHE A 176 -19.51 -8.40 -3.10
C PHE A 176 -20.08 -8.09 -4.48
N GLN A 177 -21.38 -8.28 -4.61
CA GLN A 177 -22.15 -7.81 -5.77
C GLN A 177 -23.49 -7.30 -5.27
N GLN A 178 -23.54 -6.02 -4.94
CA GLN A 178 -24.66 -5.40 -4.24
C GLN A 178 -24.70 -3.89 -4.44
N ALA A 179 -25.89 -3.32 -4.19
CA ALA A 179 -26.06 -1.89 -4.06
C ALA A 179 -25.32 -1.35 -2.82
N VAL A 180 -24.82 -0.12 -2.93
CA VAL A 180 -24.23 0.65 -1.83
C VAL A 180 -24.91 2.01 -1.75
N GLU A 181 -25.12 2.51 -0.54
CA GLU A 181 -25.87 3.73 -0.30
C GLU A 181 -24.97 4.89 0.14
N ASP A 182 -25.50 6.10 -0.02
CA ASP A 182 -24.86 7.36 0.35
C ASP A 182 -23.48 7.52 -0.29
N VAL A 183 -23.42 7.25 -1.59
CA VAL A 183 -22.19 7.36 -2.38
C VAL A 183 -21.93 8.83 -2.70
N ASN A 184 -20.76 9.32 -2.28
CA ASN A 184 -20.23 10.64 -2.65
C ASN A 184 -19.02 10.47 -3.55
N VAL A 185 -18.91 11.29 -4.60
CA VAL A 185 -17.81 11.25 -5.57
C VAL A 185 -17.24 12.64 -5.77
N PHE A 186 -15.91 12.76 -5.63
CA PHE A 186 -15.12 13.94 -6.03
C PHE A 186 -14.03 13.49 -6.98
N SER A 187 -13.72 14.29 -8.00
CA SER A 187 -12.74 13.90 -9.01
C SER A 187 -12.05 15.12 -9.62
N SER A 188 -10.90 14.90 -10.24
CA SER A 188 -10.34 15.87 -11.19
C SER A 188 -11.08 15.90 -12.54
N LEU A 189 -11.88 14.87 -12.84
CA LEU A 189 -12.60 14.73 -14.10
C LEU A 189 -14.01 15.31 -13.98
N ALA A 190 -14.35 16.25 -14.86
CA ALA A 190 -15.66 16.87 -14.89
C ALA A 190 -16.78 15.85 -15.19
N GLY A 191 -17.90 15.96 -14.46
CA GLY A 191 -19.10 15.14 -14.68
C GLY A 191 -19.16 13.88 -13.81
N MET A 192 -18.07 13.59 -13.08
CA MET A 192 -17.97 12.47 -12.14
C MET A 192 -18.66 12.75 -10.81
N GLU A 193 -18.83 14.03 -10.46
CA GLU A 193 -19.31 14.45 -9.15
C GLU A 193 -20.71 13.92 -8.86
N ALA A 194 -20.88 13.41 -7.64
CA ALA A 194 -22.13 12.88 -7.13
C ALA A 194 -22.18 13.03 -5.60
N SER A 195 -23.37 13.16 -5.04
CA SER A 195 -23.54 13.20 -3.59
C SER A 195 -24.82 12.47 -3.17
N GLY A 196 -24.69 11.60 -2.18
CA GLY A 196 -25.79 10.84 -1.59
C GLY A 196 -26.53 9.93 -2.57
N ILE A 197 -25.86 9.41 -3.60
CA ILE A 197 -26.50 8.51 -4.58
C ILE A 197 -26.48 7.06 -4.11
N THR A 198 -27.37 6.24 -4.66
CA THR A 198 -27.20 4.78 -4.64
C THR A 198 -26.23 4.38 -5.75
N GLY A 199 -25.23 3.58 -5.42
CA GLY A 199 -24.31 2.96 -6.36
C GLY A 199 -24.44 1.43 -6.37
N ASN A 200 -23.59 0.77 -7.14
CA ASN A 200 -23.41 -0.69 -7.13
C ASN A 200 -21.92 -1.01 -7.09
N ILE A 201 -21.55 -2.09 -6.41
CA ILE A 201 -20.17 -2.60 -6.38
C ILE A 201 -20.11 -4.03 -6.92
N GLU A 202 -19.02 -4.31 -7.63
CA GLU A 202 -18.71 -5.60 -8.25
C GLU A 202 -17.27 -5.99 -7.89
N PHE A 203 -17.12 -6.64 -6.73
CA PHE A 203 -15.83 -6.95 -6.09
C PHE A 203 -15.66 -8.46 -5.95
N TRP A 204 -14.73 -9.06 -6.69
CA TRP A 204 -14.41 -10.50 -6.59
C TRP A 204 -13.07 -10.85 -7.26
N PRO A 205 -12.45 -11.98 -6.91
CA PRO A 205 -11.23 -12.45 -7.57
C PRO A 205 -11.47 -13.32 -8.82
N ASN A 206 -12.73 -13.62 -9.16
CA ASN A 206 -13.11 -14.57 -10.20
C ASN A 206 -13.22 -13.95 -11.61
N ASP A 207 -13.46 -14.80 -12.62
CA ASP A 207 -13.92 -14.36 -13.94
C ASP A 207 -15.40 -13.95 -13.88
N TYR A 208 -15.89 -13.26 -14.92
CA TYR A 208 -17.27 -12.81 -15.05
C TYR A 208 -17.73 -12.76 -16.51
N SER A 209 -19.01 -12.50 -16.75
CA SER A 209 -19.61 -12.36 -18.09
C SER A 209 -20.74 -11.32 -18.10
N THR A 210 -21.03 -10.75 -19.26
CA THR A 210 -21.84 -9.52 -19.46
C THR A 210 -23.31 -9.57 -19.06
N GLN A 211 -23.89 -10.74 -18.74
CA GLN A 211 -25.35 -10.84 -18.61
C GLN A 211 -25.87 -10.21 -17.32
N ASN A 212 -26.91 -9.37 -17.41
CA ASN A 212 -27.50 -8.67 -16.28
C ASN A 212 -28.56 -9.50 -15.54
N VAL A 213 -28.17 -10.64 -14.98
CA VAL A 213 -29.11 -11.57 -14.33
C VAL A 213 -29.75 -11.03 -13.06
N LYS A 214 -29.13 -10.04 -12.41
CA LYS A 214 -29.69 -9.36 -11.24
C LYS A 214 -30.67 -8.25 -11.62
N GLY A 215 -30.80 -7.92 -12.91
CA GLY A 215 -31.72 -6.88 -13.39
C GLY A 215 -31.35 -5.49 -12.88
N ILE A 216 -30.05 -5.19 -12.78
CA ILE A 216 -29.56 -3.88 -12.38
C ILE A 216 -30.01 -2.84 -13.41
N PRO A 217 -30.73 -1.78 -13.02
CA PRO A 217 -31.20 -0.77 -13.98
C PRO A 217 -30.04 -0.14 -14.75
N ASN A 218 -30.24 0.05 -16.07
CA ASN A 218 -29.27 0.60 -17.03
C ASN A 218 -28.03 -0.26 -17.34
N ALA A 219 -27.87 -1.44 -16.72
CA ALA A 219 -26.81 -2.37 -17.11
C ALA A 219 -27.16 -3.11 -18.42
N SER A 220 -26.14 -3.45 -19.16
CA SER A 220 -26.17 -4.15 -20.44
C SER A 220 -26.23 -5.67 -20.23
N ASP A 221 -26.78 -6.40 -21.21
CA ASP A 221 -26.63 -7.86 -21.29
C ASP A 221 -25.44 -8.29 -22.18
N ASP A 222 -24.90 -7.33 -22.95
CA ASP A 222 -23.97 -7.57 -24.07
C ASP A 222 -22.62 -6.86 -23.92
N ALA A 223 -22.43 -6.05 -22.87
CA ALA A 223 -21.19 -5.32 -22.58
C ALA A 223 -20.82 -5.53 -21.11
N TYR A 224 -19.53 -5.50 -20.79
CA TYR A 224 -19.09 -5.57 -19.39
C TYR A 224 -19.32 -4.22 -18.71
N ASP A 225 -20.19 -4.19 -17.70
CA ASP A 225 -20.54 -2.96 -17.00
C ASP A 225 -20.74 -3.08 -15.47
N PHE A 226 -21.96 -3.08 -14.97
CA PHE A 226 -22.31 -3.04 -13.56
C PHE A 226 -23.52 -3.92 -13.21
N GLY A 227 -23.79 -4.90 -14.08
CA GLY A 227 -24.74 -5.98 -13.86
C GLY A 227 -24.14 -7.36 -14.11
N ASP A 228 -22.82 -7.48 -14.27
CA ASP A 228 -22.15 -8.67 -14.78
C ASP A 228 -22.35 -9.90 -13.89
N ILE A 229 -22.36 -11.09 -14.48
CA ILE A 229 -22.38 -12.35 -13.72
C ILE A 229 -20.97 -12.72 -13.29
N MET A 230 -20.70 -12.68 -11.99
CA MET A 230 -19.52 -13.34 -11.42
C MET A 230 -19.58 -14.86 -11.62
N ARG A 231 -18.50 -15.45 -12.14
CA ARG A 231 -18.31 -16.91 -12.21
C ARG A 231 -17.74 -17.45 -10.90
N THR A 232 -17.87 -18.76 -10.69
CA THR A 232 -17.36 -19.42 -9.47
C THR A 232 -15.87 -19.75 -9.52
N THR A 233 -15.23 -19.58 -10.67
CA THR A 233 -13.80 -19.85 -10.93
C THR A 233 -13.22 -18.75 -11.82
N GLY A 234 -11.91 -18.74 -12.00
CA GLY A 234 -11.26 -17.79 -12.91
C GLY A 234 -10.02 -17.17 -12.31
N ASP A 235 -9.39 -16.29 -13.09
CA ASP A 235 -8.19 -15.55 -12.69
C ASP A 235 -8.19 -14.11 -13.21
N HIS A 236 -9.33 -13.54 -13.61
CA HIS A 236 -9.42 -12.14 -13.99
C HIS A 236 -9.47 -11.22 -12.76
N GLY A 237 -10.55 -11.28 -11.98
CA GLY A 237 -10.80 -10.36 -10.87
C GLY A 237 -11.45 -9.05 -11.33
N SER A 238 -12.36 -8.54 -10.51
CA SER A 238 -13.09 -7.28 -10.68
C SER A 238 -13.15 -6.50 -9.36
N MET A 239 -12.77 -5.23 -9.39
CA MET A 239 -12.96 -4.28 -8.28
C MET A 239 -13.53 -2.99 -8.87
N GLN A 240 -14.84 -2.92 -8.94
CA GLN A 240 -15.53 -1.87 -9.67
C GLN A 240 -16.66 -1.23 -8.83
N ILE A 241 -16.83 0.08 -9.00
CA ILE A 241 -17.84 0.90 -8.33
C ILE A 241 -18.57 1.70 -9.39
N HIS A 242 -19.90 1.78 -9.32
CA HIS A 242 -20.72 2.34 -10.40
C HIS A 242 -21.82 3.26 -9.90
N ASN A 243 -22.17 4.24 -10.73
CA ASN A 243 -23.36 5.04 -10.63
C ASN A 243 -24.40 4.50 -11.61
N THR A 244 -25.24 3.58 -11.12
CA THR A 244 -26.24 2.87 -11.94
C THR A 244 -27.31 3.82 -12.49
N ALA A 245 -27.64 4.88 -11.76
CA ALA A 245 -28.60 5.89 -12.22
C ALA A 245 -28.13 6.65 -13.46
N LYS A 246 -26.81 6.89 -13.58
CA LYS A 246 -26.18 7.49 -14.78
C LYS A 246 -25.70 6.46 -15.80
N GLY A 247 -25.78 5.17 -15.47
CA GLY A 247 -25.25 4.09 -16.29
C GLY A 247 -23.74 4.19 -16.52
N MET A 248 -22.97 4.53 -15.47
CA MET A 248 -21.53 4.78 -15.61
C MET A 248 -20.71 4.11 -14.51
N THR A 249 -19.54 3.61 -14.89
CA THR A 249 -18.49 3.21 -13.97
C THR A 249 -17.87 4.44 -13.33
N ILE A 250 -17.69 4.42 -12.00
CA ILE A 250 -17.00 5.44 -11.22
C ILE A 250 -15.50 5.16 -11.21
N PHE A 251 -15.13 3.93 -10.86
CA PHE A 251 -13.76 3.41 -10.87
C PHE A 251 -13.77 1.91 -11.15
N ALA A 252 -12.73 1.44 -11.83
CA ALA A 252 -12.46 0.03 -12.01
C ALA A 252 -10.96 -0.27 -11.86
N TYR A 253 -10.65 -1.39 -11.22
CA TYR A 253 -9.39 -2.10 -11.36
C TYR A 253 -9.72 -3.57 -11.62
N ASN A 254 -9.09 -4.19 -12.61
CA ASN A 254 -9.37 -5.54 -13.08
C ASN A 254 -8.07 -6.29 -13.45
N ASN A 255 -8.17 -7.61 -13.65
CA ASN A 255 -7.14 -8.46 -14.27
C ASN A 255 -5.81 -8.60 -13.49
N TRP A 256 -5.86 -8.75 -12.16
CA TRP A 256 -4.67 -8.73 -11.30
C TRP A 256 -4.15 -10.10 -10.84
N ASN A 257 -4.82 -11.22 -11.13
CA ASN A 257 -4.46 -12.49 -10.49
C ASN A 257 -3.33 -13.27 -11.19
N SER A 258 -3.10 -13.09 -12.49
CA SER A 258 -2.41 -14.10 -13.32
C SER A 258 -1.25 -13.57 -14.17
N ASN A 259 -0.51 -12.57 -13.68
CA ASN A 259 0.62 -11.93 -14.36
C ASN A 259 0.28 -11.33 -15.74
N ARG A 260 -0.96 -10.89 -15.92
CA ARG A 260 -1.40 -10.13 -17.10
C ARG A 260 -1.34 -8.63 -16.80
N VAL A 261 -1.39 -7.80 -17.85
CA VAL A 261 -1.43 -6.36 -17.67
C VAL A 261 -2.77 -6.01 -17.02
N GLY A 262 -2.73 -5.28 -15.91
CA GLY A 262 -3.95 -4.85 -15.23
C GLY A 262 -4.74 -3.87 -16.09
N ALA A 263 -6.05 -3.82 -15.90
CA ALA A 263 -6.91 -2.79 -16.47
C ALA A 263 -7.41 -1.88 -15.35
N ILE A 264 -7.27 -0.57 -15.51
CA ILE A 264 -7.61 0.40 -14.46
C ILE A 264 -8.11 1.71 -15.06
N GLY A 265 -9.10 2.34 -14.44
CA GLY A 265 -9.62 3.62 -14.92
C GLY A 265 -10.55 4.33 -13.95
N ILE A 266 -10.71 5.64 -14.21
CA ILE A 266 -11.65 6.53 -13.52
C ILE A 266 -12.69 6.97 -14.53
N GLY A 267 -13.97 6.83 -14.20
CA GLY A 267 -15.09 7.11 -15.11
C GLY A 267 -15.34 6.01 -16.14
N PRO A 268 -16.36 6.18 -17.01
CA PRO A 268 -16.67 5.22 -18.06
C PRO A 268 -15.56 5.20 -19.11
N ASN A 269 -15.16 4.00 -19.52
CA ASN A 269 -14.25 3.84 -20.65
C ASN A 269 -14.98 4.15 -21.97
N VAL A 270 -14.40 5.04 -22.79
CA VAL A 270 -14.98 5.45 -24.08
C VAL A 270 -14.48 4.61 -25.26
N VAL A 271 -13.52 3.71 -25.04
CA VAL A 271 -12.98 2.79 -26.05
C VAL A 271 -12.91 1.37 -25.50
N GLY A 272 -13.88 0.53 -25.86
CA GLY A 272 -13.98 -0.85 -25.40
C GLY A 272 -15.10 -1.03 -24.37
N GLU A 273 -14.87 -1.89 -23.38
CA GLU A 273 -15.87 -2.19 -22.34
C GLU A 273 -16.02 -1.02 -21.36
N PRO A 274 -17.26 -0.59 -21.03
CA PRO A 274 -17.54 0.56 -20.16
C PRO A 274 -16.85 0.54 -18.78
N ASP A 275 -16.67 -0.64 -18.20
CA ASP A 275 -16.04 -0.89 -16.89
C ASP A 275 -14.52 -1.12 -16.94
N TRP A 276 -13.88 -0.81 -18.08
CA TRP A 276 -12.46 -1.05 -18.33
C TRP A 276 -12.06 -2.52 -18.40
N THR A 277 -12.99 -3.47 -18.43
CA THR A 277 -12.67 -4.87 -18.65
C THR A 277 -11.88 -5.05 -19.96
N PHE A 278 -10.78 -5.81 -19.89
CA PHE A 278 -9.81 -6.03 -20.98
C PHE A 278 -9.08 -4.80 -21.53
N ALA A 279 -9.09 -3.65 -20.85
CA ALA A 279 -8.38 -2.47 -21.34
C ALA A 279 -6.85 -2.61 -21.32
N ASP A 280 -6.30 -3.51 -20.48
CA ASP A 280 -4.86 -3.82 -20.36
C ASP A 280 -3.95 -2.56 -20.34
N ASN A 281 -4.41 -1.51 -19.65
CA ASN A 281 -3.85 -0.17 -19.73
C ASN A 281 -3.03 0.26 -18.50
N ALA A 282 -2.86 -0.59 -17.47
CA ALA A 282 -2.11 -0.22 -16.27
C ALA A 282 -0.67 0.21 -16.57
N GLY A 283 -0.07 -0.28 -17.67
CA GLY A 283 1.26 0.14 -18.13
C GLY A 283 1.34 1.55 -18.71
N GLN A 284 0.22 2.21 -18.98
CA GLN A 284 0.15 3.56 -19.54
C GLN A 284 0.36 4.66 -18.48
N TYR A 285 0.14 4.35 -17.21
CA TYR A 285 0.25 5.30 -16.10
C TYR A 285 1.61 5.21 -15.41
N THR A 286 2.22 6.37 -15.17
CA THR A 286 3.46 6.46 -14.37
C THR A 286 3.15 6.37 -12.88
N THR A 287 2.13 7.11 -12.44
CA THR A 287 1.55 7.05 -11.10
C THR A 287 0.22 6.32 -11.18
N LYS A 288 0.08 5.24 -10.43
CA LYS A 288 -1.18 4.49 -10.28
C LYS A 288 -1.28 3.97 -8.87
N ARG A 289 -2.28 4.42 -8.13
CA ARG A 289 -2.39 4.17 -6.69
C ARG A 289 -3.85 4.02 -6.28
N ILE A 290 -4.10 3.07 -5.38
CA ILE A 290 -5.40 2.84 -4.74
C ILE A 290 -5.17 2.93 -3.25
N GLN A 291 -5.90 3.82 -2.58
CA GLN A 291 -5.92 3.91 -1.13
C GLN A 291 -7.33 3.65 -0.62
N VAL A 292 -7.43 2.98 0.53
CA VAL A 292 -8.70 2.61 1.15
C VAL A 292 -8.77 3.23 2.54
N PHE A 293 -9.92 3.79 2.89
CA PHE A 293 -10.14 4.49 4.15
C PHE A 293 -11.42 4.03 4.83
N VAL A 294 -11.46 4.21 6.14
CA VAL A 294 -12.66 3.98 6.97
C VAL A 294 -12.92 5.14 7.92
N LYS A 295 -14.18 5.33 8.32
CA LYS A 295 -14.62 6.31 9.31
C LYS A 295 -15.61 5.66 10.27
#